data_AF-A0A7X9AYB0-F1
#
_entry.id   AF-A0A7X9AYB0-F1
#
_cell.length_a   1.000
_cell.length_b   1.000
_cell.length_c   1.000
_cell.angle_alpha   90.00
_cell.angle_beta   90.00
_cell.angle_gamma   90.00
#
_symmetry.space_group_name_H-M   'P 1'
#
loop_
_entity.id
_entity.type
_entity.pdbx_description
1 polymer ?
#
loop_
_entity_poly.entity_id
_entity_poly.type
_entity_poly.pdbx_seq_one_letter_code
_entity_poly.pdbx_strand_id
1 'polypeptide(L)'
;MINEPVPFLANIALVARADGILSAAELGQLEAIRKEYGFKKSDFSAAVRLAESGNHALTLVGTFADQVKNLELILRVAYANSDLDAAEEQLIVDYCHRIGIHQEQLDRILVEVVASLKQTGKLCPACAAENTPDARFCAKCGVSLDSQGQDIQVKLDIPKNGIAIEFAESTAMSFPKALELAKATPGYQTCQRNKKPWHLAVYPSGAIVDALPLASELSGIRNRALYIDGKEQQWDEVFGFAWCAVRRATAYRPVEYCFGKDENRLNPWGCKQARMDWTGWADWFCYGKWEKSGFIASKIQWRFDKERIKHELATNLYRCRYCPHLNENLLEAVLRHLPDVVVPSEDNNWDFHQIYEEVPGAIKVIQKERSDGFTYSDEFWTDGIRPKGLHVLADILSKAFREVNADSGIIKTLTK
;
A
#
# COMPACT_ATOMS: atom_id res chain seq x y z
N MET A 1 29.45 -8.25 -36.37
CA MET A 1 29.52 -7.63 -35.02
C MET A 1 28.10 -7.19 -34.71
N ILE A 2 27.52 -7.67 -33.62
CA ILE A 2 26.12 -7.37 -33.29
C ILE A 2 26.04 -5.91 -32.87
N ASN A 3 25.39 -5.07 -33.69
CA ASN A 3 25.36 -3.63 -33.51
C ASN A 3 24.34 -3.16 -32.46
N GLU A 4 23.38 -4.03 -32.11
CA GLU A 4 22.29 -3.73 -31.18
C GLU A 4 22.27 -4.74 -30.02
N PRO A 5 23.21 -4.65 -29.07
CA PRO A 5 23.40 -5.66 -28.03
C PRO A 5 22.22 -5.77 -27.05
N VAL A 6 21.53 -4.66 -26.76
CA VAL A 6 20.43 -4.65 -25.79
C VAL A 6 19.20 -5.40 -26.31
N PRO A 7 18.63 -5.08 -27.49
CA PRO A 7 17.53 -5.87 -28.05
C PRO A 7 17.90 -7.33 -28.30
N PHE A 8 19.13 -7.59 -28.77
CA PHE A 8 19.63 -8.94 -29.04
C PHE A 8 19.63 -9.82 -27.78
N LEU A 9 20.19 -9.31 -26.68
CA LEU A 9 20.21 -10.02 -25.39
C LEU A 9 18.82 -10.07 -24.75
N ALA A 10 17.98 -9.04 -24.96
CA ALA A 10 16.63 -9.00 -24.40
C ALA A 10 15.75 -10.10 -24.98
N ASN A 11 15.91 -10.43 -26.27
CA ASN A 11 15.22 -11.57 -26.87
C ASN A 11 15.57 -12.90 -26.19
N ILE A 12 16.85 -13.14 -25.95
CA ILE A 12 17.33 -14.37 -25.29
C ILE A 12 16.81 -14.43 -23.85
N ALA A 13 16.88 -13.33 -23.12
CA ALA A 13 16.39 -13.24 -21.75
C ALA A 13 14.86 -13.33 -21.65
N LEU A 14 14.12 -12.90 -22.68
CA LEU A 14 12.66 -12.97 -22.71
C LEU A 14 12.18 -14.42 -22.82
N VAL A 15 12.78 -15.21 -23.73
CA VAL A 15 12.40 -16.63 -23.91
C VAL A 15 12.71 -17.43 -22.67
N ALA A 16 13.93 -17.31 -22.13
CA ALA A 16 14.36 -18.04 -20.93
C ALA A 16 13.52 -17.75 -19.67
N ARG A 17 12.61 -16.77 -19.70
CA ARG A 17 11.77 -16.35 -18.57
C ARG A 17 10.28 -16.49 -18.88
N ALA A 18 9.93 -17.15 -19.99
CA ALA A 18 8.56 -17.19 -20.51
C ALA A 18 7.60 -17.91 -19.56
N ASP A 19 8.07 -18.98 -18.92
CA ASP A 19 7.39 -19.72 -17.85
C ASP A 19 7.36 -18.98 -16.50
N GLY A 20 8.05 -17.84 -16.39
CA GLY A 20 8.19 -17.09 -15.15
C GLY A 20 9.15 -17.71 -14.13
N ILE A 21 9.94 -18.70 -14.54
CA ILE A 21 11.02 -19.32 -13.78
C ILE A 21 12.32 -19.08 -14.56
N LEU A 22 13.49 -19.11 -13.90
CA LEU A 22 14.76 -19.12 -14.60
C LEU A 22 15.71 -20.07 -13.87
N SER A 23 16.11 -21.14 -14.55
CA SER A 23 16.96 -22.17 -13.98
C SER A 23 18.41 -21.69 -13.85
N ALA A 24 19.16 -22.35 -12.97
CA ALA A 24 20.59 -22.08 -12.82
C ALA A 24 21.38 -22.36 -14.11
N ALA A 25 20.90 -23.30 -14.94
CA ALA A 25 21.52 -23.66 -16.21
C ALA A 25 21.31 -22.58 -17.27
N GLU A 26 20.08 -22.07 -17.41
CA GLU A 26 19.76 -20.94 -18.30
C GLU A 26 20.56 -19.70 -17.92
N LEU A 27 20.61 -19.36 -16.64
CA LEU A 27 21.39 -18.22 -16.15
C LEU A 27 22.88 -18.37 -16.46
N GLY A 28 23.41 -19.58 -16.31
CA GLY A 28 24.79 -19.93 -16.67
C GLY A 28 25.07 -19.71 -18.16
N GLN A 29 24.18 -20.17 -19.05
CA GLN A 29 24.33 -19.98 -20.50
C GLN A 29 24.18 -18.50 -20.91
N LEU A 30 23.24 -17.77 -20.31
CA LEU A 30 23.03 -16.34 -20.59
C LEU A 30 24.30 -15.51 -20.28
N GLU A 31 24.97 -15.81 -19.15
CA GLU A 31 26.23 -15.17 -18.77
C GLU A 31 27.41 -15.64 -19.63
N ALA A 32 27.41 -16.89 -20.10
CA ALA A 32 28.41 -17.40 -21.05
C ALA A 32 28.33 -16.66 -22.39
N ILE A 33 27.12 -16.49 -22.93
CA ILE A 33 26.85 -15.73 -24.16
C ILE A 33 27.34 -14.29 -24.01
N ARG A 34 27.08 -13.65 -22.87
CA ARG A 34 27.59 -12.29 -22.58
C ARG A 34 29.11 -12.21 -22.75
N LYS A 35 29.85 -13.21 -22.26
CA LYS A 35 31.32 -13.25 -22.34
C LYS A 35 31.81 -13.61 -23.74
N GLU A 36 31.22 -14.61 -24.38
CA GLU A 36 31.59 -15.10 -25.73
C GLU A 36 31.52 -13.98 -26.77
N TYR A 37 30.47 -13.15 -26.71
CA TYR A 37 30.25 -12.04 -27.67
C TYR A 37 30.81 -10.70 -27.18
N GLY A 38 31.50 -10.68 -26.03
CA GLY A 38 32.12 -9.46 -25.50
C GLY A 38 31.13 -8.37 -25.10
N PHE A 39 29.87 -8.71 -24.79
CA PHE A 39 28.86 -7.75 -24.40
C PHE A 39 29.18 -7.10 -23.05
N LYS A 40 28.97 -5.78 -22.95
CA LYS A 40 29.20 -5.04 -21.71
C LYS A 40 28.17 -5.44 -20.66
N LYS A 41 28.58 -5.40 -19.39
CA LYS A 41 27.70 -5.68 -18.25
C LYS A 41 26.53 -4.68 -18.14
N SER A 42 26.72 -3.45 -18.61
CA SER A 42 25.67 -2.44 -18.73
C SER A 42 24.56 -2.87 -19.67
N ASP A 43 24.94 -3.40 -20.84
CA ASP A 43 24.02 -3.77 -21.92
C ASP A 43 23.21 -5.00 -21.51
N PHE A 44 23.87 -5.97 -20.86
CA PHE A 44 23.21 -7.12 -20.25
C PHE A 44 22.19 -6.72 -19.18
N SER A 45 22.55 -5.79 -18.28
CA SER A 45 21.62 -5.33 -17.24
C SER A 45 20.43 -4.58 -17.82
N ALA A 46 20.63 -3.81 -18.89
CA ALA A 46 19.56 -3.13 -19.61
C ALA A 46 18.64 -4.12 -20.34
N ALA A 47 19.19 -5.16 -20.96
CA ALA A 47 18.45 -6.21 -21.65
C ALA A 47 17.54 -7.01 -20.69
N VAL A 48 18.06 -7.40 -19.53
CA VAL A 48 17.28 -8.11 -18.49
C VAL A 48 16.13 -7.25 -17.98
N ARG A 49 16.37 -5.95 -17.74
CA ARG A 49 15.30 -5.01 -17.33
C ARG A 49 14.25 -4.81 -18.42
N LEU A 50 14.67 -4.82 -19.69
CA LEU A 50 13.76 -4.68 -20.81
C LEU A 50 12.83 -5.91 -20.89
N ALA A 51 13.37 -7.12 -20.76
CA ALA A 51 12.58 -8.35 -20.64
C ALA A 51 11.66 -8.34 -19.41
N GLU A 52 12.11 -7.79 -18.27
CA GLU A 52 11.31 -7.66 -17.03
C GLU A 52 10.09 -6.76 -17.15
N SER A 53 10.15 -5.76 -18.03
CA SER A 53 9.11 -4.74 -18.13
C SER A 53 7.75 -5.29 -18.58
N GLY A 54 7.72 -6.50 -19.17
CA GLY A 54 6.52 -7.11 -19.74
C GLY A 54 6.04 -6.46 -21.05
N ASN A 55 6.66 -5.37 -21.48
CA ASN A 55 6.31 -4.63 -22.69
C ASN A 55 7.24 -4.94 -23.88
N HIS A 56 8.21 -5.84 -23.70
CA HIS A 56 9.15 -6.23 -24.76
C HIS A 56 8.63 -7.47 -25.48
N ALA A 57 8.45 -7.37 -26.80
CA ALA A 57 8.20 -8.51 -27.68
C ALA A 57 9.49 -8.89 -28.40
N LEU A 58 9.63 -10.14 -28.83
CA LEU A 58 10.79 -10.56 -29.63
C LEU A 58 10.94 -9.65 -30.85
N THR A 59 12.10 -9.04 -31.03
CA THR A 59 12.38 -8.13 -32.16
C THR A 59 13.33 -8.76 -33.16
N LEU A 60 13.20 -8.39 -34.44
CA LEU A 60 14.15 -8.79 -35.46
C LEU A 60 15.36 -7.86 -35.37
N VAL A 61 16.49 -8.39 -34.92
CA VAL A 61 17.69 -7.60 -34.63
C VAL A 61 18.76 -7.86 -35.68
N GLY A 62 19.21 -6.80 -36.35
CA GLY A 62 20.29 -6.89 -37.33
C GLY A 62 19.91 -7.61 -38.63
N THR A 63 20.94 -8.16 -39.29
CA THR A 63 20.80 -8.89 -40.56
C THR A 63 20.12 -10.25 -40.37
N PHE A 64 19.71 -10.91 -41.45
CA PHE A 64 19.18 -12.28 -41.36
C PHE A 64 20.16 -13.25 -40.66
N ALA A 65 21.46 -13.11 -40.90
CA ALA A 65 22.47 -13.91 -40.20
C ALA A 65 22.50 -13.62 -38.68
N ASP A 66 22.34 -12.35 -38.28
CA ASP A 66 22.25 -11.98 -36.86
C ASP A 66 20.97 -12.54 -36.23
N GLN A 67 19.85 -12.54 -36.96
CA GLN A 67 18.57 -13.09 -36.50
C GLN A 67 18.62 -14.61 -36.31
N VAL A 68 19.20 -15.34 -37.27
CA VAL A 68 19.44 -16.79 -37.14
C VAL A 68 20.37 -17.07 -35.97
N LYS A 69 21.41 -16.24 -35.79
CA LYS A 69 22.29 -16.38 -34.63
C LYS A 69 21.57 -16.09 -33.31
N ASN A 70 20.64 -15.14 -33.29
CA ASN A 70 19.81 -14.86 -32.12
C ASN A 70 18.92 -16.06 -31.77
N LEU A 71 18.30 -16.69 -32.78
CA LEU A 71 17.53 -17.93 -32.61
C LEU A 71 18.40 -19.07 -32.05
N GLU A 72 19.60 -19.29 -32.60
CA GLU A 72 20.52 -20.32 -32.11
C GLU A 72 20.84 -20.12 -30.62
N LEU A 73 21.09 -18.87 -30.21
CA LEU A 73 21.39 -18.53 -28.82
C LEU A 73 20.16 -18.60 -27.90
N ILE A 74 18.97 -18.27 -28.40
CA ILE A 74 17.69 -18.51 -27.72
C ILE A 74 17.55 -20.00 -27.40
N LEU A 75 17.69 -20.86 -28.42
CA LEU A 75 17.60 -22.32 -28.27
C LEU A 75 18.64 -22.85 -27.28
N ARG A 76 19.87 -22.32 -27.33
CA ARG A 76 20.95 -22.74 -26.42
C ARG A 76 20.63 -22.45 -24.95
N VAL A 77 19.94 -21.35 -24.65
CA VAL A 77 19.52 -21.02 -23.29
C VAL A 77 18.32 -21.85 -22.87
N ALA A 78 17.27 -21.90 -23.71
CA ALA A 78 16.05 -22.64 -23.39
C ALA A 78 16.32 -24.14 -23.18
N TYR A 79 17.18 -24.76 -23.99
CA TYR A 79 17.54 -26.19 -23.82
C TYR A 79 18.63 -26.45 -22.77
N ALA A 80 19.04 -25.46 -21.97
CA ALA A 80 20.15 -25.63 -21.01
C ALA A 80 19.86 -26.66 -19.91
N ASN A 81 18.58 -26.85 -19.58
CA ASN A 81 18.09 -27.80 -18.58
C ASN A 81 17.52 -29.11 -19.18
N SER A 82 17.55 -29.25 -20.53
CA SER A 82 16.97 -30.35 -21.32
C SER A 82 15.44 -30.43 -21.41
N ASP A 83 14.70 -29.46 -20.88
CA ASP A 83 13.24 -29.39 -20.94
C ASP A 83 12.80 -28.02 -21.50
N LEU A 84 12.01 -28.02 -22.57
CA LEU A 84 11.44 -26.81 -23.17
C LEU A 84 9.97 -26.68 -22.74
N ASP A 85 9.57 -25.56 -22.17
CA ASP A 85 8.18 -25.35 -21.78
C ASP A 85 7.29 -24.86 -22.94
N ALA A 86 5.97 -24.95 -22.79
CA ALA A 86 5.02 -24.60 -23.86
C ALA A 86 5.00 -23.09 -24.21
N ALA A 87 5.29 -22.21 -23.25
CA ALA A 87 5.39 -20.77 -23.48
C ALA A 87 6.69 -20.40 -24.20
N GLU A 88 7.81 -21.04 -23.83
CA GLU A 88 9.06 -20.98 -24.59
C GLU A 88 8.90 -21.46 -26.03
N GLU A 89 8.27 -22.64 -26.22
CA GLU A 89 8.01 -23.22 -27.53
C GLU A 89 7.23 -22.26 -28.42
N GLN A 90 6.14 -21.68 -27.90
CA GLN A 90 5.33 -20.72 -28.65
C GLN A 90 6.14 -19.50 -29.10
N LEU A 91 6.95 -18.92 -28.20
CA LEU A 91 7.80 -17.77 -28.54
C LEU A 91 8.85 -18.10 -29.60
N ILE A 92 9.46 -19.29 -29.54
CA ILE A 92 10.46 -19.76 -30.50
C ILE A 92 9.81 -19.97 -31.88
N VAL A 93 8.64 -20.62 -31.92
CA VAL A 93 7.89 -20.86 -33.17
C VAL A 93 7.48 -19.54 -33.82
N ASP A 94 6.95 -18.59 -33.04
CA ASP A 94 6.58 -17.26 -33.54
C ASP A 94 7.80 -16.50 -34.08
N TYR A 95 8.95 -16.63 -33.43
CA TYR A 95 10.20 -16.03 -33.91
C TYR A 95 10.64 -16.65 -35.25
N CYS A 96 10.62 -17.99 -35.35
CA CYS A 96 10.98 -18.72 -36.56
C CYS A 96 10.13 -18.30 -37.76
N HIS A 97 8.81 -18.19 -37.57
CA HIS A 97 7.89 -17.72 -38.60
C HIS A 97 8.23 -16.31 -39.08
N ARG A 98 8.63 -15.42 -38.18
CA ARG A 98 8.95 -14.02 -38.51
C ARG A 98 10.27 -13.84 -39.23
N ILE A 99 11.26 -14.69 -38.94
CA ILE A 99 12.56 -14.66 -39.65
C ILE A 99 12.53 -15.49 -40.94
N GLY A 100 11.53 -16.34 -41.14
CA GLY A 100 11.41 -17.20 -42.33
C GLY A 100 12.21 -18.50 -42.23
N ILE A 101 12.39 -19.03 -41.02
CA ILE A 101 12.98 -20.35 -40.77
C ILE A 101 11.86 -21.39 -40.73
N HIS A 102 11.98 -22.42 -41.56
CA HIS A 102 11.04 -23.55 -41.62
C HIS A 102 11.42 -24.65 -40.61
N GLN A 103 10.48 -25.55 -40.30
CA GLN A 103 10.67 -26.61 -39.31
C GLN A 103 11.93 -27.45 -39.57
N GLU A 104 12.19 -27.86 -40.82
CA GLU A 104 13.38 -28.65 -41.17
C GLU A 104 14.70 -27.92 -40.85
N GLN A 105 14.72 -26.60 -41.00
CA GLN A 105 15.88 -25.77 -40.68
C GLN A 105 16.02 -25.58 -39.17
N LEU A 106 14.90 -25.39 -38.46
CA LEU A 106 14.86 -25.33 -37.00
C LEU A 106 15.37 -26.63 -36.38
N ASP A 107 14.90 -27.77 -36.86
CA ASP A 107 15.32 -29.10 -36.38
C ASP A 107 16.83 -29.29 -36.53
N ARG A 108 17.39 -28.84 -37.68
CA ARG A 108 18.84 -28.89 -37.90
C ARG A 108 19.62 -28.00 -36.93
N ILE A 109 19.18 -26.76 -36.72
CA ILE A 109 19.80 -25.84 -35.75
C ILE A 109 19.73 -26.45 -34.35
N LEU A 110 18.59 -27.02 -33.98
CA LEU A 110 18.35 -27.63 -32.68
C LEU A 110 19.28 -28.83 -32.43
N VAL A 111 19.47 -29.70 -33.42
CA VAL A 111 20.42 -30.82 -33.34
C VAL A 111 21.83 -30.31 -33.07
N GLU A 112 22.26 -29.26 -33.77
CA GLU A 112 23.59 -28.66 -33.60
C GLU A 112 23.74 -28.01 -32.20
N VAL A 113 22.72 -27.28 -31.74
CA VAL A 113 22.69 -26.65 -30.41
C VAL A 113 22.75 -27.69 -29.29
N VAL A 114 21.90 -28.71 -29.32
CA VAL A 114 21.86 -29.77 -28.30
C VAL A 114 23.17 -30.56 -28.30
N ALA A 115 23.76 -30.82 -29.47
CA ALA A 115 25.08 -31.46 -29.56
C ALA A 115 26.17 -30.60 -28.90
N SER A 116 26.14 -29.28 -29.11
CA SER A 116 27.10 -28.34 -28.49
C SER A 116 26.96 -28.29 -26.96
N LEU A 117 25.73 -28.31 -26.44
CA LEU A 117 25.47 -28.32 -25.00
C LEU A 117 26.00 -29.59 -24.32
N LYS A 118 25.95 -30.74 -25.00
CA LYS A 118 26.52 -32.01 -24.47
C LYS A 118 28.06 -32.01 -24.40
N GLN A 119 28.73 -31.24 -25.26
CA GLN A 119 30.20 -31.14 -25.29
C GLN A 119 30.72 -30.09 -24.29
N THR A 120 29.88 -29.13 -23.92
CA THR A 120 30.25 -28.05 -22.99
C THR A 120 29.87 -28.49 -21.57
N GLY A 121 30.86 -28.72 -20.71
CA GLY A 121 30.60 -29.13 -19.32
C GLY A 121 29.70 -28.17 -18.54
N LYS A 122 29.17 -28.59 -17.38
CA LYS A 122 28.26 -27.77 -16.55
C LYS A 122 28.93 -26.45 -16.15
N LEU A 123 28.30 -25.32 -16.49
CA LEU A 123 28.75 -24.01 -16.05
C LEU A 123 28.22 -23.70 -14.65
N CYS A 124 29.09 -23.18 -13.79
CA CYS A 124 28.71 -22.78 -12.46
C CYS A 124 27.84 -21.49 -12.48
N PRO A 125 26.67 -21.45 -11.84
CA PRO A 125 25.80 -20.27 -11.83
C PRO A 125 26.39 -19.09 -11.04
N ALA A 126 27.25 -19.36 -10.04
CA ALA A 126 27.83 -18.33 -9.18
C ALA A 126 29.09 -17.68 -9.78
N CYS A 127 29.94 -18.46 -10.46
CA CYS A 127 31.25 -17.99 -10.91
C CYS A 127 31.55 -18.27 -12.40
N ALA A 128 30.63 -18.94 -13.11
CA ALA A 128 30.74 -19.31 -14.52
C ALA A 128 32.03 -20.06 -14.87
N ALA A 129 32.55 -20.87 -13.93
CA ALA A 129 33.61 -21.82 -14.24
C ALA A 129 33.01 -23.04 -14.94
N GLU A 130 33.72 -23.58 -15.92
CA GLU A 130 33.42 -24.88 -16.52
C GLU A 130 33.72 -25.99 -15.53
N ASN A 131 32.80 -26.95 -15.43
CA ASN A 131 32.94 -28.14 -14.62
C ASN A 131 32.58 -29.34 -15.48
N THR A 132 33.04 -30.52 -15.08
CA THR A 132 32.70 -31.74 -15.81
C THR A 132 31.18 -31.98 -15.76
N PRO A 133 30.58 -32.63 -16.76
CA PRO A 133 29.13 -32.87 -16.80
C PRO A 133 28.57 -33.58 -15.55
N ASP A 134 29.41 -34.38 -14.89
CA ASP A 134 29.18 -35.15 -13.68
C ASP A 134 29.57 -34.41 -12.37
N ALA A 135 30.10 -33.19 -12.46
CA ALA A 135 30.49 -32.42 -11.28
C ALA A 135 29.27 -32.01 -10.45
N ARG A 136 29.27 -32.42 -9.17
CA ARG A 136 28.24 -32.03 -8.18
C ARG A 136 28.48 -30.68 -7.54
N PHE A 137 29.72 -30.20 -7.54
CA PHE A 137 30.13 -28.92 -6.97
C PHE A 137 31.09 -28.22 -7.92
N CYS A 138 31.07 -26.89 -7.91
CA CYS A 138 31.97 -26.08 -8.72
C CYS A 138 33.40 -26.21 -8.22
N ALA A 139 34.31 -26.65 -9.09
CA ALA A 139 35.74 -26.80 -8.78
C ALA A 139 36.42 -25.48 -8.40
N LYS A 140 35.84 -24.34 -8.77
CA LYS A 140 36.40 -23.00 -8.50
C LYS A 140 35.86 -22.32 -7.25
N CYS A 141 34.57 -22.45 -6.96
CA CYS A 141 33.91 -21.70 -5.88
C CYS A 141 33.15 -22.56 -4.87
N GLY A 142 33.09 -23.88 -5.08
CA GLY A 142 32.44 -24.82 -4.17
C GLY A 142 30.91 -24.79 -4.19
N VAL A 143 30.27 -23.96 -5.03
CA VAL A 143 28.80 -23.92 -5.14
C VAL A 143 28.26 -25.26 -5.68
N SER A 144 27.13 -25.74 -5.14
CA SER A 144 26.49 -26.96 -5.63
C SER A 144 26.02 -26.77 -7.07
N LEU A 145 26.33 -27.75 -7.92
CA LEU A 145 25.90 -27.86 -9.32
C LEU A 145 24.84 -28.94 -9.51
N ASP A 146 24.73 -29.87 -8.56
CA ASP A 146 23.58 -30.75 -8.45
C ASP A 146 22.47 -29.96 -7.76
N SER A 147 21.55 -29.43 -8.57
CA SER A 147 20.31 -28.86 -8.07
C SER A 147 19.18 -29.12 -9.06
N GLN A 148 18.41 -30.20 -8.81
CA GLN A 148 16.95 -30.14 -8.95
C GLN A 148 16.38 -29.15 -7.91
N GLY A 149 16.83 -27.90 -7.87
CA GLY A 149 16.40 -26.96 -6.84
C GLY A 149 17.26 -25.72 -6.72
N GLN A 150 16.91 -24.69 -7.46
CA GLN A 150 15.93 -23.70 -7.00
C GLN A 150 15.43 -23.01 -8.26
N ASP A 151 14.26 -23.41 -8.74
CA ASP A 151 13.49 -22.62 -9.67
C ASP A 151 13.35 -21.23 -9.05
N ILE A 152 14.03 -20.25 -9.62
CA ILE A 152 13.88 -18.87 -9.17
C ILE A 152 12.57 -18.42 -9.79
N GLN A 153 11.49 -18.38 -9.01
CA GLN A 153 10.32 -17.62 -9.43
C GLN A 153 10.79 -16.21 -9.78
N VAL A 154 10.57 -15.83 -11.02
CA VAL A 154 11.05 -14.58 -11.61
C VAL A 154 10.01 -13.47 -11.39
N LYS A 155 8.75 -13.86 -11.17
CA LYS A 155 7.62 -12.96 -10.95
C LYS A 155 6.71 -13.52 -9.86
N LEU A 156 6.17 -12.63 -9.04
CA LEU A 156 5.13 -12.96 -8.06
C LEU A 156 3.77 -12.99 -8.77
N ASP A 157 2.99 -14.02 -8.52
CA ASP A 157 1.61 -14.11 -9.02
C ASP A 157 0.66 -13.40 -8.05
N ILE A 158 0.15 -12.23 -8.47
CA ILE A 158 -0.76 -11.43 -7.66
C ILE A 158 -2.18 -11.99 -7.80
N PRO A 159 -2.81 -12.47 -6.71
CA PRO A 159 -4.13 -13.05 -6.78
C PRO A 159 -5.19 -12.03 -7.20
N LYS A 160 -6.16 -12.48 -7.99
CA LYS A 160 -7.28 -11.66 -8.48
C LYS A 160 -8.32 -11.31 -7.40
N ASN A 161 -8.34 -12.04 -6.30
CA ASN A 161 -9.28 -11.84 -5.19
C ASN A 161 -8.51 -11.82 -3.86
N GLY A 162 -8.99 -11.03 -2.90
CA GLY A 162 -8.41 -10.92 -1.56
C GLY A 162 -7.33 -9.83 -1.47
N ILE A 163 -6.51 -9.90 -0.42
CA ILE A 163 -5.42 -8.94 -0.19
C ILE A 163 -4.09 -9.62 -0.47
N ALA A 164 -3.19 -8.93 -1.18
CA ALA A 164 -1.80 -9.35 -1.32
C ALA A 164 -0.85 -8.22 -0.96
N ILE A 165 0.20 -8.53 -0.21
CA ILE A 165 1.22 -7.56 0.20
C ILE A 165 2.57 -8.05 -0.31
N GLU A 166 3.16 -7.28 -1.23
CA GLU A 166 4.50 -7.49 -1.74
C GLU A 166 5.49 -6.64 -0.94
N PHE A 167 6.66 -7.18 -0.57
CA PHE A 167 7.74 -6.39 0.04
C PHE A 167 9.12 -6.99 -0.23
N ALA A 168 10.12 -6.12 -0.34
CA ALA A 168 11.51 -6.52 -0.54
C ALA A 168 12.22 -6.86 0.77
N GLU A 169 13.29 -7.65 0.69
CA GLU A 169 14.23 -7.84 1.79
C GLU A 169 14.74 -6.50 2.33
N SER A 170 14.81 -6.40 3.65
CA SER A 170 15.12 -5.16 4.36
C SER A 170 15.98 -5.44 5.59
N THR A 171 16.84 -4.47 5.95
CA THR A 171 17.64 -4.49 7.18
C THR A 171 16.89 -3.87 8.38
N ALA A 172 15.62 -3.48 8.21
CA ALA A 172 14.80 -2.93 9.28
C ALA A 172 14.59 -3.94 10.41
N MET A 173 14.54 -3.47 11.65
CA MET A 173 14.39 -4.31 12.84
C MET A 173 13.07 -5.12 12.84
N SER A 174 12.01 -4.61 12.21
CA SER A 174 10.71 -5.30 12.07
C SER A 174 10.69 -6.36 10.97
N PHE A 175 11.70 -6.41 10.09
CA PHE A 175 11.70 -7.30 8.93
C PHE A 175 11.63 -8.79 9.29
N PRO A 176 12.40 -9.32 10.28
CA PRO A 176 12.29 -10.73 10.66
C PRO A 176 10.88 -11.14 11.05
N LYS A 177 10.17 -10.27 11.78
CA LYS A 177 8.78 -10.53 12.18
C LYS A 177 7.82 -10.43 11.01
N ALA A 178 8.00 -9.45 10.14
CA ALA A 178 7.22 -9.33 8.90
C ALA A 178 7.35 -10.58 8.01
N LEU A 179 8.57 -11.10 7.86
CA LEU A 179 8.84 -12.31 7.07
C LEU A 179 8.19 -13.56 7.69
N GLU A 180 8.24 -13.69 9.01
CA GLU A 180 7.56 -14.77 9.74
C GLU A 180 6.04 -14.74 9.50
N LEU A 181 5.42 -13.55 9.63
CA LEU A 181 4.00 -13.36 9.39
C LEU A 181 3.62 -13.66 7.92
N ALA A 182 4.43 -13.21 6.96
CA ALA A 182 4.20 -13.47 5.55
C ALA A 182 4.25 -14.97 5.22
N LYS A 183 5.26 -15.69 5.73
CA LYS A 183 5.43 -17.13 5.51
C LYS A 183 4.31 -17.98 6.11
N ALA A 184 3.62 -17.46 7.13
CA ALA A 184 2.48 -18.14 7.72
C ALA A 184 1.21 -18.06 6.85
N THR A 185 1.21 -17.25 5.77
CA THR A 185 0.06 -17.12 4.87
C THR A 185 -0.01 -18.27 3.85
N PRO A 186 -1.22 -18.74 3.48
CA PRO A 186 -1.39 -19.92 2.62
C PRO A 186 -0.93 -19.74 1.16
N GLY A 187 -0.78 -18.49 0.70
CA GLY A 187 -0.34 -18.17 -0.66
C GLY A 187 1.01 -17.45 -0.71
N TYR A 188 1.87 -17.69 0.28
CA TYR A 188 3.18 -17.05 0.35
C TYR A 188 4.04 -17.40 -0.88
N GLN A 189 4.65 -16.40 -1.49
CA GLN A 189 5.57 -16.56 -2.63
C GLN A 189 6.86 -15.78 -2.40
N THR A 190 7.91 -16.14 -3.13
CA THR A 190 9.17 -15.40 -3.13
C THR A 190 9.79 -15.38 -4.51
N CYS A 191 10.36 -14.23 -4.89
CA CYS A 191 11.05 -14.07 -6.17
C CYS A 191 12.35 -13.30 -5.99
N GLN A 192 13.23 -13.34 -6.99
CA GLN A 192 14.43 -12.49 -7.04
C GLN A 192 14.20 -11.36 -8.05
N ARG A 193 14.20 -10.11 -7.59
CA ARG A 193 14.06 -8.92 -8.45
C ARG A 193 15.18 -7.93 -8.14
N ASN A 194 15.99 -7.59 -9.14
CA ASN A 194 17.18 -6.75 -9.01
C ASN A 194 18.18 -7.25 -7.94
N LYS A 195 18.42 -8.57 -7.86
CA LYS A 195 19.29 -9.23 -6.85
C LYS A 195 18.84 -9.06 -5.40
N LYS A 196 17.59 -8.65 -5.19
CA LYS A 196 16.98 -8.62 -3.87
C LYS A 196 15.87 -9.67 -3.84
N PRO A 197 15.77 -10.45 -2.75
CA PRO A 197 14.58 -11.24 -2.49
C PRO A 197 13.38 -10.33 -2.32
N TRP A 198 12.27 -10.72 -2.94
CA TRP A 198 10.96 -10.16 -2.72
C TRP A 198 10.03 -11.25 -2.20
N HIS A 199 9.05 -10.83 -1.42
CA HIS A 199 8.13 -11.69 -0.71
C HIS A 199 6.71 -11.23 -1.01
N LEU A 200 5.80 -12.19 -1.20
CA LEU A 200 4.37 -11.93 -1.30
C LEU A 200 3.68 -12.67 -0.16
N ALA A 201 2.84 -11.94 0.59
CA ALA A 201 1.89 -12.52 1.53
C ALA A 201 0.48 -12.42 0.93
N VAL A 202 -0.32 -13.47 1.05
CA VAL A 202 -1.68 -13.53 0.47
C VAL A 202 -2.71 -13.84 1.54
N TYR A 203 -3.75 -13.01 1.62
CA TYR A 203 -4.87 -13.12 2.54
C TYR A 203 -6.17 -13.33 1.75
N PRO A 204 -6.60 -14.59 1.53
CA PRO A 204 -7.74 -14.91 0.66
C PRO A 204 -9.08 -14.38 1.15
N SER A 205 -9.22 -14.13 2.46
CA SER A 205 -10.46 -13.60 3.05
C SER A 205 -10.82 -12.20 2.54
N GLY A 206 -9.83 -11.43 2.09
CA GLY A 206 -9.99 -10.02 1.77
C GLY A 206 -10.24 -9.11 2.98
N ALA A 207 -10.24 -9.66 4.21
CA ALA A 207 -10.50 -8.88 5.41
C ALA A 207 -9.23 -8.11 5.81
N ILE A 208 -9.35 -6.78 5.88
CA ILE A 208 -8.23 -5.87 6.25
C ILE A 208 -7.60 -6.25 7.59
N VAL A 209 -8.41 -6.74 8.53
CA VAL A 209 -7.96 -7.14 9.88
C VAL A 209 -6.96 -8.29 9.85
N ASP A 210 -7.05 -9.19 8.87
CA ASP A 210 -6.15 -10.34 8.76
C ASP A 210 -4.76 -9.90 8.29
N ALA A 211 -4.70 -8.87 7.44
CA ALA A 211 -3.45 -8.30 6.92
C ALA A 211 -2.81 -7.26 7.85
N LEU A 212 -3.56 -6.76 8.85
CA LEU A 212 -3.13 -5.69 9.75
C LEU A 212 -1.82 -6.00 10.52
N PRO A 213 -1.60 -7.21 11.09
CA PRO A 213 -0.36 -7.51 11.78
C PRO A 213 0.88 -7.34 10.89
N LEU A 214 0.82 -7.83 9.65
CA LEU A 214 1.91 -7.67 8.69
C LEU A 214 2.06 -6.20 8.27
N ALA A 215 0.95 -5.51 8.00
CA ALA A 215 0.99 -4.10 7.62
C ALA A 215 1.64 -3.21 8.70
N SER A 216 1.40 -3.51 9.98
CA SER A 216 2.05 -2.81 11.09
C SER A 216 3.57 -2.97 11.10
N GLU A 217 4.07 -4.20 10.91
CA GLU A 217 5.52 -4.48 10.82
C GLU A 217 6.18 -3.84 9.60
N LEU A 218 5.43 -3.72 8.48
CA LEU A 218 5.90 -3.14 7.23
C LEU A 218 5.80 -1.61 7.14
N SER A 219 5.14 -0.96 8.10
CA SER A 219 4.87 0.50 8.07
C SER A 219 6.12 1.37 7.83
N GLY A 220 7.28 0.97 8.37
CA GLY A 220 8.57 1.65 8.16
C GLY A 220 9.37 1.24 6.92
N ILE A 221 8.95 0.22 6.16
CA ILE A 221 9.72 -0.38 5.06
C ILE A 221 9.27 0.18 3.71
N ARG A 222 10.14 0.92 3.01
CA ARG A 222 9.77 1.66 1.79
C ARG A 222 9.42 0.79 0.59
N ASN A 223 10.13 -0.33 0.38
CA ASN A 223 9.94 -1.18 -0.79
C ASN A 223 8.84 -2.20 -0.52
N ARG A 224 7.59 -1.73 -0.66
CA ARG A 224 6.38 -2.53 -0.46
C ARG A 224 5.28 -2.07 -1.41
N ALA A 225 4.39 -3.00 -1.77
CA ALA A 225 3.17 -2.72 -2.53
C ALA A 225 1.99 -3.50 -1.92
N LEU A 226 0.80 -2.94 -2.07
CA LEU A 226 -0.45 -3.53 -1.59
C LEU A 226 -1.38 -3.71 -2.78
N TYR A 227 -2.00 -4.88 -2.86
CA TYR A 227 -3.01 -5.23 -3.84
C TYR A 227 -4.29 -5.66 -3.13
N ILE A 228 -5.43 -5.16 -3.61
CA ILE A 228 -6.76 -5.62 -3.23
C ILE A 228 -7.47 -6.05 -4.51
N ASP A 229 -7.90 -7.31 -4.57
CA ASP A 229 -8.54 -7.92 -5.73
C ASP A 229 -7.74 -7.70 -7.03
N GLY A 230 -6.44 -7.98 -6.97
CA GLY A 230 -5.50 -7.83 -8.08
C GLY A 230 -5.15 -6.39 -8.47
N LYS A 231 -5.73 -5.37 -7.81
CA LYS A 231 -5.47 -3.95 -8.10
C LYS A 231 -4.56 -3.34 -7.06
N GLU A 232 -3.49 -2.69 -7.51
CA GLU A 232 -2.59 -1.96 -6.62
C GLU A 232 -3.33 -0.81 -5.93
N GLN A 233 -3.11 -0.67 -4.62
CA GLN A 233 -3.72 0.35 -3.76
C GLN A 233 -2.64 1.20 -3.09
N GLN A 234 -3.00 2.45 -2.79
CA GLN A 234 -2.15 3.31 -1.99
C GLN A 234 -2.11 2.84 -0.54
N TRP A 235 -0.90 2.57 -0.04
CA TRP A 235 -0.69 2.03 1.30
C TRP A 235 -1.37 2.86 2.39
N ASP A 236 -1.14 4.18 2.37
CA ASP A 236 -1.64 5.09 3.41
C ASP A 236 -3.16 5.31 3.33
N GLU A 237 -3.78 5.02 2.19
CA GLU A 237 -5.23 5.06 2.08
C GLU A 237 -5.89 3.85 2.73
N VAL A 238 -5.23 2.68 2.68
CA VAL A 238 -5.77 1.45 3.25
C VAL A 238 -5.35 1.27 4.70
N PHE A 239 -4.05 1.41 4.98
CA PHE A 239 -3.44 1.15 6.29
C PHE A 239 -2.98 2.42 7.02
N GLY A 240 -3.45 3.62 6.63
CA GLY A 240 -3.13 4.87 7.32
C GLY A 240 -3.47 4.86 8.81
N PHE A 241 -4.40 4.00 9.24
CA PHE A 241 -4.78 3.80 10.63
C PHE A 241 -3.89 2.81 11.40
N ALA A 242 -3.04 2.02 10.75
CA ALA A 242 -2.39 0.86 11.36
C ALA A 242 -1.56 1.24 12.60
N TRP A 243 -0.79 2.33 12.51
CA TRP A 243 -0.02 2.84 13.65
C TRP A 243 -0.91 3.26 14.83
N CYS A 244 -2.04 3.91 14.55
CA CYS A 244 -3.01 4.32 15.57
C CYS A 244 -3.64 3.09 16.24
N ALA A 245 -3.97 2.05 15.47
CA ALA A 245 -4.51 0.80 15.99
C ALA A 245 -3.51 0.05 16.90
N VAL A 246 -2.23 0.01 16.53
CA VAL A 246 -1.18 -0.58 17.38
C VAL A 246 -1.06 0.18 18.70
N ARG A 247 -1.01 1.52 18.66
CA ARG A 247 -0.97 2.34 19.89
C ARG A 247 -2.20 2.11 20.76
N ARG A 248 -3.38 2.04 20.16
CA ARG A 248 -4.64 1.74 20.85
C ARG A 248 -4.57 0.38 21.57
N ALA A 249 -4.03 -0.66 20.93
CA ALA A 249 -3.91 -1.99 21.52
C ALA A 249 -3.01 -2.01 22.77
N THR A 250 -2.01 -1.13 22.81
CA THR A 250 -1.10 -0.98 23.96
C THR A 250 -1.57 0.05 25.00
N ALA A 251 -2.66 0.78 24.74
CA ALA A 251 -3.14 1.82 25.64
C ALA A 251 -3.84 1.20 26.86
N TYR A 252 -3.69 1.84 28.03
CA TYR A 252 -4.33 1.40 29.28
C TYR A 252 -5.86 1.31 29.17
N ARG A 253 -6.48 2.23 28.40
CA ARG A 253 -7.92 2.23 28.10
C ARG A 253 -8.14 2.39 26.58
N PRO A 254 -8.15 1.28 25.82
CA PRO A 254 -8.19 1.31 24.35
C PRO A 254 -9.39 2.04 23.75
N VAL A 255 -10.55 1.99 24.40
CA VAL A 255 -11.72 2.72 23.90
C VAL A 255 -11.56 4.22 24.17
N GLU A 256 -11.13 4.64 25.36
CA GLU A 256 -10.90 6.06 25.69
C GLU A 256 -9.81 6.71 24.81
N TYR A 257 -8.82 5.91 24.37
CA TYR A 257 -7.80 6.34 23.42
C TYR A 257 -8.40 6.86 22.11
N CYS A 258 -9.43 6.19 21.58
CA CYS A 258 -10.13 6.64 20.37
C CYS A 258 -10.81 7.99 20.58
N PHE A 259 -11.21 8.33 21.79
CA PHE A 259 -11.80 9.62 22.14
C PHE A 259 -10.74 10.69 22.45
N GLY A 260 -9.43 10.40 22.35
CA GLY A 260 -8.34 11.38 22.53
C GLY A 260 -8.13 11.80 23.98
N LYS A 261 -8.65 11.04 24.95
CA LYS A 261 -8.58 11.38 26.37
C LYS A 261 -7.16 11.36 26.94
N ASP A 262 -6.32 10.46 26.45
CA ASP A 262 -4.91 10.35 26.82
C ASP A 262 -4.10 11.61 26.47
N GLU A 263 -4.53 12.37 25.46
CA GLU A 263 -3.89 13.61 25.01
C GLU A 263 -4.60 14.88 25.49
N ASN A 264 -5.62 14.74 26.35
CA ASN A 264 -6.51 15.84 26.76
C ASN A 264 -7.17 16.54 25.54
N ARG A 265 -7.44 15.78 24.49
CA ARG A 265 -8.09 16.22 23.24
C ARG A 265 -9.35 15.41 23.01
N LEU A 266 -10.28 15.56 23.94
CA LEU A 266 -11.52 14.82 23.93
C LEU A 266 -12.33 15.14 22.67
N ASN A 267 -12.82 14.14 21.94
CA ASN A 267 -13.69 14.33 20.78
C ASN A 267 -14.97 13.51 20.92
N PRO A 268 -16.11 13.93 20.34
CA PRO A 268 -17.35 13.16 20.42
C PRO A 268 -17.43 12.01 19.41
N TRP A 269 -16.53 11.94 18.43
CA TRP A 269 -16.69 11.13 17.21
C TRP A 269 -16.23 9.68 17.33
N GLY A 270 -15.60 9.31 18.46
CA GLY A 270 -15.04 7.97 18.64
C GLY A 270 -13.79 7.70 17.79
N CYS A 271 -13.14 8.75 17.29
CA CYS A 271 -11.85 8.65 16.60
C CYS A 271 -11.06 9.96 16.71
N LYS A 272 -9.90 9.92 17.37
CA LYS A 272 -8.99 11.08 17.51
C LYS A 272 -8.44 11.60 16.18
N GLN A 273 -8.46 10.77 15.13
CA GLN A 273 -8.08 11.20 13.79
C GLN A 273 -9.15 12.06 13.11
N ALA A 274 -10.36 12.20 13.70
CA ALA A 274 -11.35 13.16 13.25
C ALA A 274 -10.88 14.61 13.39
N ARG A 275 -9.95 14.89 14.33
CA ARG A 275 -9.37 16.23 14.60
C ARG A 275 -10.41 17.33 14.88
N MET A 276 -11.60 16.94 15.32
CA MET A 276 -12.70 17.82 15.66
C MET A 276 -12.96 17.71 17.16
N ASP A 277 -12.03 18.25 17.94
CA ASP A 277 -12.02 18.12 19.39
C ASP A 277 -13.14 18.95 20.04
N TRP A 278 -13.63 18.50 21.19
CA TRP A 278 -14.60 19.20 22.03
C TRP A 278 -13.89 20.25 22.90
N THR A 279 -13.43 21.33 22.27
CA THR A 279 -12.77 22.44 22.95
C THR A 279 -13.39 23.77 22.52
N GLY A 280 -13.28 24.79 23.37
CA GLY A 280 -13.88 26.10 23.07
C GLY A 280 -13.24 26.86 21.89
N TRP A 281 -12.13 26.34 21.34
CA TRP A 281 -11.36 26.93 20.24
C TRP A 281 -11.45 26.09 18.96
N ALA A 282 -12.31 25.06 18.93
CA ALA A 282 -12.39 24.19 17.76
C ALA A 282 -13.24 24.82 16.66
N ASP A 283 -12.64 25.03 15.49
CA ASP A 283 -13.25 25.72 14.34
C ASP A 283 -14.60 25.15 13.90
N TRP A 284 -14.83 23.85 14.14
CA TRP A 284 -16.06 23.20 13.72
C TRP A 284 -17.32 23.69 14.46
N PHE A 285 -17.16 24.37 15.60
CA PHE A 285 -18.29 25.06 16.24
C PHE A 285 -18.73 26.33 15.50
N CYS A 286 -17.92 26.83 14.57
CA CYS A 286 -18.26 27.92 13.65
C CYS A 286 -18.87 27.39 12.33
N TYR A 287 -19.13 26.08 12.21
CA TYR A 287 -19.81 25.51 11.04
C TYR A 287 -21.32 25.65 11.18
N GLY A 288 -21.83 26.79 10.75
CA GLY A 288 -23.24 27.14 10.88
C GLY A 288 -23.52 28.56 10.43
N LYS A 289 -24.66 29.09 10.89
CA LYS A 289 -25.07 30.46 10.62
C LYS A 289 -25.92 31.02 11.74
N TRP A 290 -25.82 32.33 11.94
CA TRP A 290 -26.71 33.08 12.81
C TRP A 290 -28.09 33.28 12.16
N GLU A 291 -29.14 32.99 12.91
CA GLU A 291 -30.53 33.23 12.54
C GLU A 291 -31.21 34.10 13.60
N LYS A 292 -32.20 34.90 13.17
CA LYS A 292 -33.06 35.64 14.10
C LYS A 292 -34.29 34.78 14.42
N SER A 293 -34.65 34.67 15.68
CA SER A 293 -35.90 34.04 16.13
C SER A 293 -36.73 34.96 17.03
N GLY A 294 -38.05 34.84 16.90
CA GLY A 294 -39.03 35.60 17.67
C GLY A 294 -39.64 36.81 16.92
N PHE A 295 -40.91 37.10 17.23
CA PHE A 295 -41.69 38.20 16.64
C PHE A 295 -41.62 39.53 17.42
N ILE A 296 -41.23 39.51 18.71
CA ILE A 296 -41.35 40.66 19.63
C ILE A 296 -40.00 41.14 20.17
N ALA A 297 -39.02 40.24 20.30
CA ALA A 297 -37.62 40.56 20.56
C ALA A 297 -36.78 39.64 19.68
N SER A 298 -35.96 40.20 18.80
CA SER A 298 -35.10 39.42 17.90
C SER A 298 -34.02 38.72 18.70
N LYS A 299 -34.29 37.48 19.11
CA LYS A 299 -33.27 36.60 19.68
C LYS A 299 -32.38 36.12 18.56
N ILE A 300 -31.10 35.97 18.87
CA ILE A 300 -30.13 35.46 17.90
C ILE A 300 -29.83 34.03 18.30
N GLN A 301 -29.98 33.12 17.35
CA GLN A 301 -29.75 31.70 17.53
C GLN A 301 -28.72 31.22 16.51
N TRP A 302 -27.86 30.30 16.93
CA TRP A 302 -26.89 29.63 16.07
C TRP A 302 -27.51 28.37 15.50
N ARG A 303 -27.55 28.21 14.18
CA ARG A 303 -27.93 26.95 13.53
C ARG A 303 -26.68 26.24 13.03
N PHE A 304 -26.47 25.01 13.49
CA PHE A 304 -25.37 24.18 13.00
C PHE A 304 -25.59 23.72 11.56
N ASP A 305 -24.52 23.74 10.76
CA ASP A 305 -24.46 23.12 9.45
C ASP A 305 -23.94 21.68 9.59
N LYS A 306 -24.87 20.77 9.87
CA LYS A 306 -24.56 19.34 10.07
C LYS A 306 -24.01 18.68 8.80
N GLU A 307 -24.36 19.16 7.61
CA GLU A 307 -23.83 18.62 6.36
C GLU A 307 -22.36 19.00 6.17
N ARG A 308 -21.99 20.24 6.49
CA ARG A 308 -20.58 20.66 6.52
C ARG A 308 -19.77 19.86 7.55
N ILE A 309 -20.30 19.68 8.76
CA ILE A 309 -19.66 18.85 9.81
C ILE A 309 -19.45 17.42 9.31
N LYS A 310 -20.48 16.82 8.68
CA LYS A 310 -20.41 15.47 8.10
C LYS A 310 -19.33 15.38 7.02
N HIS A 311 -19.25 16.37 6.13
CA HIS A 311 -18.24 16.42 5.07
C HIS A 311 -16.82 16.52 5.63
N GLU A 312 -16.61 17.36 6.64
CA GLU A 312 -15.31 17.51 7.32
C GLU A 312 -14.89 16.20 7.99
N LEU A 313 -15.82 15.52 8.69
CA LEU A 313 -15.59 14.22 9.31
C LEU A 313 -15.19 13.16 8.28
N ALA A 314 -15.91 13.07 7.16
CA ALA A 314 -15.59 12.12 6.09
C ALA A 314 -14.18 12.38 5.51
N THR A 315 -13.81 13.64 5.35
CA THR A 315 -12.48 14.05 4.86
C THR A 315 -11.39 13.65 5.84
N ASN A 316 -11.53 14.00 7.12
CA ASN A 316 -10.54 13.72 8.14
C ASN A 316 -10.38 12.21 8.42
N LEU A 317 -11.47 11.45 8.31
CA LEU A 317 -11.50 10.01 8.60
C LEU A 317 -11.24 9.12 7.38
N TYR A 318 -11.03 9.68 6.18
CA TYR A 318 -10.81 8.89 4.96
C TYR A 318 -9.69 7.85 5.12
N ARG A 319 -8.56 8.23 5.72
CA ARG A 319 -7.41 7.32 5.98
C ARG A 319 -7.67 6.27 7.06
N CYS A 320 -8.76 6.42 7.81
CA CYS A 320 -9.19 5.53 8.88
C CYS A 320 -10.43 4.71 8.54
N ARG A 321 -10.95 4.80 7.31
CA ARG A 321 -12.21 4.14 6.90
C ARG A 321 -12.20 2.61 7.05
N TYR A 322 -11.02 1.99 7.01
CA TYR A 322 -10.87 0.55 7.22
C TYR A 322 -10.44 0.18 8.65
N CYS A 323 -10.40 1.14 9.58
CA CYS A 323 -10.06 0.87 10.96
C CYS A 323 -11.16 0.02 11.61
N PRO A 324 -10.83 -1.16 12.18
CA PRO A 324 -11.84 -2.03 12.81
C PRO A 324 -12.45 -1.45 14.10
N HIS A 325 -11.94 -0.31 14.56
CA HIS A 325 -12.41 0.38 15.77
C HIS A 325 -13.18 1.67 15.46
N LEU A 326 -13.25 2.07 14.19
CA LEU A 326 -14.09 3.18 13.78
C LEU A 326 -15.55 2.70 13.74
N ASN A 327 -16.41 3.35 14.50
CA ASN A 327 -17.84 3.04 14.52
C ASN A 327 -18.60 4.15 13.80
N GLU A 328 -18.92 3.91 12.53
CA GLU A 328 -19.66 4.87 11.69
C GLU A 328 -21.07 5.15 12.23
N ASN A 329 -21.76 4.13 12.77
CA ASN A 329 -23.08 4.29 13.38
C ASN A 329 -23.04 5.25 14.58
N LEU A 330 -21.98 5.18 15.39
CA LEU A 330 -21.79 6.10 16.50
C LEU A 330 -21.58 7.53 16.00
N LEU A 331 -20.76 7.73 14.97
CA LEU A 331 -20.51 9.04 14.38
C LEU A 331 -21.81 9.67 13.87
N GLU A 332 -22.65 8.90 13.18
CA GLU A 332 -23.95 9.36 12.70
C GLU A 332 -24.94 9.65 13.83
N ALA A 333 -24.96 8.83 14.89
CA ALA A 333 -25.78 9.07 16.07
C ALA A 333 -25.36 10.35 16.81
N VAL A 334 -24.06 10.59 16.96
CA VAL A 334 -23.52 11.82 17.55
C VAL A 334 -23.95 13.05 16.74
N LEU A 335 -23.82 13.00 15.41
CA LEU A 335 -24.22 14.11 14.54
C LEU A 335 -25.73 14.38 14.62
N ARG A 336 -26.56 13.34 14.72
CA ARG A 336 -28.01 13.50 14.91
C ARG A 336 -28.37 14.13 16.25
N HIS A 337 -27.68 13.75 17.32
CA HIS A 337 -27.93 14.27 18.67
C HIS A 337 -27.26 15.61 18.97
N LEU A 338 -26.34 16.08 18.12
CA LEU A 338 -25.89 17.47 18.14
C LEU A 338 -27.12 18.39 17.97
N PRO A 339 -27.24 19.49 18.74
CA PRO A 339 -28.38 20.40 18.57
C PRO A 339 -28.43 20.97 17.16
N ASP A 340 -29.62 21.11 16.59
CA ASP A 340 -29.78 21.83 15.32
C ASP A 340 -29.60 23.34 15.51
N VAL A 341 -30.06 23.84 16.67
CA VAL A 341 -30.07 25.25 17.03
C VAL A 341 -29.66 25.42 18.49
N VAL A 342 -28.86 26.46 18.77
CA VAL A 342 -28.46 26.88 20.11
C VAL A 342 -28.78 28.36 20.29
N VAL A 343 -29.27 28.73 21.48
CA VAL A 343 -29.49 30.12 21.88
C VAL A 343 -28.54 30.43 23.06
N PRO A 344 -27.34 30.98 22.83
CA PRO A 344 -26.33 31.15 23.89
C PRO A 344 -26.78 32.04 25.05
N SER A 345 -27.77 32.93 24.83
CA SER A 345 -28.34 33.77 25.87
C SER A 345 -29.29 33.03 26.83
N GLU A 346 -29.72 31.81 26.49
CA GLU A 346 -30.67 31.00 27.27
C GLU A 346 -30.07 29.67 27.71
N ASP A 347 -29.15 29.12 26.93
CA ASP A 347 -28.45 27.88 27.25
C ASP A 347 -27.08 28.18 27.89
N ASN A 348 -27.02 28.04 29.21
CA ASN A 348 -25.81 28.24 30.01
C ASN A 348 -24.67 27.26 29.68
N ASN A 349 -24.92 26.24 28.86
CA ASN A 349 -23.88 25.31 28.41
C ASN A 349 -23.15 25.78 27.15
N TRP A 350 -23.53 26.92 26.58
CA TRP A 350 -22.88 27.49 25.40
C TRP A 350 -22.45 28.92 25.64
N ASP A 351 -21.47 29.36 24.88
CA ASP A 351 -21.01 30.74 24.79
C ASP A 351 -20.87 31.17 23.33
N PHE A 352 -20.67 32.46 23.12
CA PHE A 352 -20.24 32.96 21.83
C PHE A 352 -18.76 32.64 21.58
N HIS A 353 -18.43 32.24 20.36
CA HIS A 353 -17.05 32.22 19.90
C HIS A 353 -16.65 33.66 19.57
N GLN A 354 -15.81 34.28 20.41
CA GLN A 354 -15.46 35.69 20.30
C GLN A 354 -14.29 35.89 19.34
N ILE A 355 -14.44 36.86 18.44
CA ILE A 355 -13.39 37.33 17.51
C ILE A 355 -13.28 38.85 17.57
N TYR A 356 -12.08 39.37 17.29
CA TYR A 356 -11.77 40.80 17.41
C TYR A 356 -12.02 41.60 16.13
N GLU A 357 -12.25 40.92 15.00
CA GLU A 357 -12.47 41.54 13.70
C GLU A 357 -13.76 41.01 13.06
N GLU A 358 -14.39 41.83 12.21
CA GLU A 358 -15.55 41.40 11.44
C GLU A 358 -15.11 40.44 10.33
N VAL A 359 -15.62 39.21 10.35
CA VAL A 359 -15.42 38.22 9.30
C VAL A 359 -16.76 37.88 8.63
N PRO A 360 -16.75 37.35 7.39
CA PRO A 360 -17.99 36.98 6.71
C PRO A 360 -18.88 36.05 7.55
N GLY A 361 -20.13 36.47 7.78
CA GLY A 361 -21.10 35.70 8.57
C GLY A 361 -21.08 35.98 10.08
N ALA A 362 -20.13 36.77 10.57
CA ALA A 362 -20.12 37.18 11.96
C ALA A 362 -21.23 38.21 12.28
N ILE A 363 -21.64 38.23 13.54
CA ILE A 363 -22.56 39.23 14.08
C ILE A 363 -21.89 39.99 15.22
N LYS A 364 -22.32 41.24 15.43
CA LYS A 364 -21.89 42.03 16.58
C LYS A 364 -22.78 41.70 17.78
N VAL A 365 -22.18 41.41 18.93
CA VAL A 365 -22.88 41.10 20.18
C VAL A 365 -22.46 42.10 21.25
N ILE A 366 -23.44 42.61 21.99
CA ILE A 366 -23.25 43.49 23.15
C ILE A 366 -23.76 42.73 24.38
N GLN A 367 -22.86 42.23 25.21
CA GLN A 367 -23.21 41.59 26.47
C GLN A 367 -23.14 42.60 27.62
N LYS A 368 -24.15 42.58 28.49
CA LYS A 368 -24.16 43.39 29.71
C LYS A 368 -23.89 42.49 30.90
N GLU A 369 -22.71 42.61 31.48
CA GLU A 369 -22.35 41.91 32.71
C GLU A 369 -22.56 42.82 33.92
N ARG A 370 -23.09 42.25 35.01
CA ARG A 370 -23.20 42.94 36.30
C ARG A 370 -22.26 42.28 37.29
N SER A 371 -21.22 42.98 37.69
CA SER A 371 -20.31 42.58 38.77
C SER A 371 -20.14 43.74 39.74
N ASP A 372 -20.17 43.44 41.04
CA ASP A 372 -19.89 44.40 42.13
C ASP A 372 -20.67 45.73 42.07
N GLY A 373 -21.94 45.67 41.64
CA GLY A 373 -22.82 46.85 41.55
C GLY A 373 -22.61 47.73 40.31
N PHE A 374 -21.65 47.40 39.44
CA PHE A 374 -21.43 48.06 38.16
C PHE A 374 -21.96 47.21 37.00
N THR A 375 -22.49 47.86 35.96
CA THR A 375 -22.88 47.20 34.70
C THR A 375 -21.83 47.52 33.64
N TYR A 376 -21.11 46.52 33.18
CA TYR A 376 -20.16 46.63 32.07
C TYR A 376 -20.84 46.16 30.79
N SER A 377 -20.60 46.85 29.68
CA SER A 377 -21.01 46.40 28.36
C SER A 377 -19.77 45.97 27.60
N ASP A 378 -19.67 44.68 27.29
CA ASP A 378 -18.63 44.14 26.42
C ASP A 378 -19.19 44.01 25.01
N GLU A 379 -18.43 44.47 24.03
CA GLU A 379 -18.81 44.51 22.62
C GLU A 379 -17.78 43.78 21.77
N PHE A 380 -18.21 42.71 21.11
CA PHE A 380 -17.34 41.85 20.31
C PHE A 380 -18.06 41.29 19.08
N TRP A 381 -17.29 40.77 18.13
CA TRP A 381 -17.82 40.03 16.99
C TRP A 381 -17.83 38.54 17.27
N THR A 382 -18.76 37.81 16.66
CA THR A 382 -18.86 36.36 16.81
C THR A 382 -19.30 35.68 15.53
N ASP A 383 -18.57 34.64 15.15
CA ASP A 383 -18.75 33.83 13.95
C ASP A 383 -19.23 32.40 14.26
N GLY A 384 -19.53 32.11 15.53
CA GLY A 384 -19.96 30.79 15.97
C GLY A 384 -20.23 30.71 17.47
N ILE A 385 -20.34 29.49 17.98
CA ILE A 385 -20.52 29.24 19.41
C ILE A 385 -19.36 28.41 19.95
N ARG A 386 -19.29 28.26 21.27
CA ARG A 386 -18.36 27.35 21.94
C ARG A 386 -19.03 26.67 23.13
N PRO A 387 -18.73 25.40 23.43
CA PRO A 387 -19.30 24.72 24.58
C PRO A 387 -18.67 25.22 25.89
N LYS A 388 -19.47 25.28 26.96
CA LYS A 388 -19.03 25.49 28.34
C LYS A 388 -18.94 24.13 29.05
N GLY A 389 -17.72 23.64 29.23
CA GLY A 389 -17.47 22.35 29.88
C GLY A 389 -17.93 21.14 29.06
N LEU A 390 -18.14 20.01 29.75
CA LEU A 390 -18.39 18.71 29.14
C LEU A 390 -19.84 18.21 29.28
N HIS A 391 -20.74 19.02 29.84
CA HIS A 391 -22.12 18.59 30.12
C HIS A 391 -22.88 18.23 28.82
N VAL A 392 -22.85 19.11 27.83
CA VAL A 392 -23.48 18.87 26.51
C VAL A 392 -22.87 17.65 25.84
N LEU A 393 -21.54 17.52 25.88
CA LEU A 393 -20.86 16.36 25.33
C LEU A 393 -21.34 15.06 25.98
N ALA A 394 -21.44 15.04 27.32
CA ALA A 394 -21.93 13.88 28.06
C ALA A 394 -23.35 13.50 27.65
N ASP A 395 -24.24 14.49 27.47
CA ASP A 395 -25.61 14.27 27.02
C ASP A 395 -25.68 13.71 25.59
N ILE A 396 -24.94 14.32 24.65
CA ILE A 396 -24.85 13.85 23.25
C ILE A 396 -24.35 12.41 23.21
N LEU A 397 -23.24 12.11 23.89
CA LEU A 397 -22.69 10.76 23.94
C LEU A 397 -23.65 9.77 24.60
N SER A 398 -24.37 10.18 25.66
CA SER A 398 -25.34 9.31 26.34
C SER A 398 -26.48 8.90 25.45
N LYS A 399 -26.99 9.84 24.64
CA LYS A 399 -28.04 9.57 23.65
C LYS A 399 -27.50 8.69 22.51
N ALA A 400 -26.34 9.03 21.96
CA ALA A 400 -25.73 8.31 20.85
C ALA A 400 -25.37 6.85 21.21
N PHE A 401 -24.73 6.63 22.37
CA PHE A 401 -24.39 5.27 22.83
C PHE A 401 -25.62 4.42 23.09
N ARG A 402 -26.70 5.02 23.64
CA ARG A 402 -27.97 4.32 23.84
C ARG A 402 -28.57 3.91 22.50
N GLU A 403 -28.51 4.79 21.50
CA GLU A 403 -29.05 4.50 20.17
C GLU A 403 -28.33 3.33 19.49
N VAL A 404 -26.99 3.28 19.58
CA VAL A 404 -26.19 2.22 18.96
C VAL A 404 -26.02 0.97 19.84
N ASN A 405 -26.75 0.87 20.95
CA ASN A 405 -26.65 -0.21 21.95
C ASN A 405 -25.21 -0.46 22.45
N ALA A 406 -24.42 0.59 22.61
CA ALA A 406 -23.05 0.53 23.14
C ALA A 406 -23.00 0.72 24.66
N ASP A 407 -21.91 0.28 25.29
CA ASP A 407 -21.70 0.44 26.73
C ASP A 407 -21.54 1.91 27.12
N SER A 408 -22.58 2.47 27.76
CA SER A 408 -22.62 3.84 28.27
C SER A 408 -21.72 4.07 29.50
N GLY A 409 -21.18 3.01 30.13
CA GLY A 409 -20.29 3.10 31.29
C GLY A 409 -19.05 3.95 31.04
N ILE A 410 -18.56 3.96 29.79
CA ILE A 410 -17.40 4.75 29.37
C ILE A 410 -17.65 6.26 29.39
N ILE A 411 -18.90 6.71 29.27
CA ILE A 411 -19.19 8.14 29.17
C ILE A 411 -18.80 8.84 30.47
N LYS A 412 -19.09 8.21 31.61
CA LYS A 412 -18.69 8.71 32.93
C LYS A 412 -17.19 8.81 33.09
N THR A 413 -16.40 7.99 32.39
CA THR A 413 -14.95 8.12 32.44
C THR A 413 -14.47 9.17 31.45
N LEU A 414 -15.11 9.34 30.30
CA LEU A 414 -14.74 10.37 29.31
C LEU A 414 -14.98 11.79 29.80
N THR A 415 -16.04 12.01 30.59
CA THR A 415 -16.50 13.36 30.98
C THR A 415 -16.27 13.71 32.45
N LYS A 416 -15.53 12.86 33.18
CA LYS A 416 -14.90 13.18 34.47
C LYS A 416 -13.48 13.66 34.23
#